data_AF-A0A6B3I124-F1
#
_entry.id   AF-A0A6B3I124-F1
#
_cell.length_a   1.000
_cell.length_b   1.000
_cell.length_c   1.000
_cell.angle_alpha   90.00
_cell.angle_beta   90.00
_cell.angle_gamma   90.00
#
_symmetry.space_group_name_H-M   'P 1'
#
loop_
_entity.id
_entity.type
_entity.pdbx_description
1 polymer ?
#
loop_
_entity_poly.entity_id
_entity_poly.type
_entity_poly.pdbx_seq_one_letter_code
_entity_poly.pdbx_strand_id
1 'polypeptide(L)'
;GAVAQTDLKRLLSFTLISHIGFMVFGIGLATREAYGGAIVYVVHHITVQTTLFLVAGLIERRGGTTELTRLGGLAKAAPMLALLFFVPAMNLAGIPPLSGFIGKLGLMRAGVADGSAWA
;
A
#
# COMPACT_ATOMS: atom_id res chain seq x y z
N GLY A 1 13.89 2.76 0.86
CA GLY A 1 13.45 1.87 1.95
C GLY A 1 12.95 0.55 1.42
N ALA A 2 11.69 0.49 0.98
CA ALA A 2 11.02 -0.74 0.53
C ALA A 2 11.73 -1.47 -0.62
N VAL A 3 12.20 -0.74 -1.64
CA VAL A 3 12.87 -1.32 -2.84
C VAL A 3 14.18 -2.05 -2.51
N ALA A 4 14.79 -1.74 -1.37
CA ALA A 4 16.02 -2.38 -0.91
C ALA A 4 15.76 -3.63 -0.04
N GLN A 5 14.51 -3.99 0.22
CA GLN A 5 14.17 -5.15 1.06
C GLN A 5 14.05 -6.41 0.20
N THR A 6 14.71 -7.48 0.63
CA THR A 6 14.57 -8.82 0.04
C THR A 6 13.52 -9.65 0.75
N ASP A 7 13.16 -9.31 1.99
CA ASP A 7 12.09 -9.96 2.74
C ASP A 7 10.73 -9.31 2.44
N LEU A 8 9.74 -10.13 2.08
CA LEU A 8 8.41 -9.69 1.68
C LEU A 8 7.68 -8.94 2.80
N LYS A 9 7.72 -9.41 4.05
CA LYS A 9 7.02 -8.76 5.17
C LYS A 9 7.67 -7.42 5.51
N ARG A 10 9.01 -7.34 5.48
CA ARG A 10 9.75 -6.08 5.64
C ARG A 10 9.42 -5.11 4.53
N LEU A 11 9.37 -5.55 3.27
CA LEU A 11 8.95 -4.71 2.15
C LEU A 11 7.57 -4.11 2.42
N LEU A 12 6.59 -4.94 2.78
CA LEU A 12 5.22 -4.48 3.11
C LEU A 12 5.23 -3.47 4.27
N SER A 13 5.98 -3.73 5.34
CA SER A 13 6.12 -2.79 6.47
C SER A 13 6.69 -1.44 6.05
N PHE A 14 7.71 -1.41 5.18
CA PHE A 14 8.24 -0.14 4.67
C PHE A 14 7.23 0.61 3.80
N THR A 15 6.45 -0.10 2.97
CA THR A 15 5.39 0.55 2.18
C THR A 15 4.28 1.11 3.05
N LEU A 16 3.94 0.42 4.16
CA LEU A 16 2.99 0.90 5.17
C LEU A 16 3.44 2.24 5.74
N ILE A 17 4.71 2.34 6.13
CA ILE A 17 5.28 3.59 6.67
C ILE A 17 5.20 4.72 5.64
N SER A 18 5.53 4.45 4.37
CA SER A 18 5.39 5.45 3.29
C SER A 18 3.94 5.92 3.11
N HIS A 19 2.97 5.02 3.27
CA HIS A 19 1.56 5.36 3.14
C HIS A 19 1.02 6.14 4.34
N ILE A 20 1.49 5.86 5.55
CA ILE A 20 1.22 6.70 6.73
C ILE A 20 1.73 8.12 6.50
N GLY A 21 2.88 8.30 5.85
CA GLY A 21 3.38 9.64 5.49
C GLY A 21 2.37 10.49 4.72
N PHE A 22 1.65 9.91 3.76
CA PHE A 22 0.58 10.62 3.02
C PHE A 22 -0.61 11.01 3.92
N MET A 23 -0.95 10.18 4.89
CA MET A 23 -2.04 10.46 5.83
C MET A 23 -1.66 11.59 6.77
N VAL A 24 -0.45 11.55 7.32
CA VAL A 24 0.10 12.60 8.18
C VAL A 24 0.20 13.92 7.44
N PHE A 25 0.63 13.90 6.17
CA PHE A 25 0.59 15.07 5.29
C PHE A 25 -0.81 15.67 5.20
N GLY A 26 -1.83 14.85 4.90
CA GLY A 26 -3.22 15.32 4.84
C GLY A 26 -3.72 15.91 6.16
N ILE A 27 -3.39 15.28 7.28
CA ILE A 27 -3.75 15.79 8.62
C ILE A 27 -3.05 17.14 8.89
N GLY A 28 -1.80 17.29 8.45
CA GLY A 28 -1.00 18.51 8.62
C GLY A 28 -1.54 19.74 7.88
N LEU A 29 -2.30 19.54 6.80
CA LEU A 29 -2.97 20.63 6.08
C LEU A 29 -4.09 21.29 6.89
N ALA A 30 -4.57 20.66 7.96
CA ALA A 30 -5.59 21.21 8.86
C ALA A 30 -6.89 21.71 8.19
N THR A 31 -7.25 21.15 7.02
CA THR A 31 -8.50 21.47 6.32
C THR A 31 -9.53 20.33 6.43
N ARG A 32 -10.81 20.68 6.38
CA ARG A 32 -11.93 19.71 6.43
C ARG A 32 -11.84 18.67 5.32
N GLU A 33 -11.49 19.10 4.11
CA GLU A 33 -11.33 18.21 2.95
C GLU A 33 -10.16 17.24 3.12
N ALA A 34 -9.03 17.72 3.66
CA ALA A 34 -7.87 16.87 3.88
C ALA A 34 -8.13 15.81 4.98
N TYR A 35 -8.87 16.15 6.04
CA TYR A 35 -9.30 15.17 7.04
C TYR A 35 -10.23 14.11 6.45
N GLY A 36 -11.20 14.50 5.61
CA GLY A 36 -12.08 13.56 4.91
C GLY A 36 -11.29 12.62 4.01
N GLY A 37 -10.34 13.16 3.24
CA GLY A 37 -9.45 12.38 2.38
C GLY A 37 -8.57 11.40 3.18
N ALA A 38 -7.99 11.84 4.30
CA ALA A 38 -7.17 11.01 5.18
C ALA A 38 -7.97 9.83 5.77
N ILE A 39 -9.19 10.06 6.24
CA ILE A 39 -10.05 9.01 6.80
C ILE A 39 -10.37 7.94 5.74
N VAL A 40 -10.83 8.36 4.56
CA VAL A 40 -11.13 7.44 3.45
C VAL A 40 -9.89 6.65 3.05
N TYR A 41 -8.74 7.32 2.98
CA TYR A 41 -7.49 6.69 2.63
C TYR A 41 -7.00 5.69 3.68
N VAL A 42 -7.16 5.97 4.98
CA VAL A 42 -6.82 5.06 6.08
C VAL A 42 -7.65 3.78 6.00
N VAL A 43 -8.98 3.90 5.89
CA VAL A 43 -9.89 2.75 5.84
C VAL A 43 -9.55 1.85 4.65
N HIS A 44 -9.34 2.46 3.48
CA HIS A 44 -8.97 1.71 2.29
C HIS A 44 -7.57 1.05 2.44
N HIS A 45 -6.58 1.82 2.90
CA HIS A 45 -5.21 1.34 2.98
C HIS A 45 -5.05 0.20 3.98
N ILE A 46 -5.68 0.26 5.16
CA ILE A 46 -5.56 -0.80 6.16
C ILE A 46 -6.16 -2.11 5.67
N THR A 47 -7.30 -2.08 4.96
CA THR A 47 -7.91 -3.29 4.37
C THR A 47 -6.98 -3.96 3.34
N VAL A 48 -6.40 -3.17 2.44
CA VAL A 48 -5.46 -3.69 1.44
C VAL A 48 -4.20 -4.23 2.10
N GLN A 49 -3.66 -3.50 3.07
CA GLN A 49 -2.42 -3.85 3.74
C GLN A 49 -2.57 -5.12 4.59
N THR A 50 -3.67 -5.25 5.35
CA THR A 50 -3.99 -6.49 6.07
C THR A 50 -4.09 -7.68 5.11
N THR A 51 -4.76 -7.50 3.96
CA THR A 51 -4.85 -8.56 2.95
C THR A 51 -3.48 -8.98 2.45
N LEU A 52 -2.59 -8.03 2.16
CA LEU A 52 -1.23 -8.31 1.72
C LEU A 52 -0.41 -9.05 2.78
N PHE A 53 -0.52 -8.70 4.05
CA PHE A 53 0.15 -9.42 5.14
C PHE A 53 -0.39 -10.84 5.34
N LEU A 54 -1.71 -11.03 5.22
CA LEU A 54 -2.33 -12.37 5.29
C LEU A 54 -1.85 -13.25 4.13
N VAL A 55 -1.82 -12.71 2.91
CA VAL A 55 -1.33 -13.43 1.73
C VAL A 55 0.18 -13.70 1.83
N ALA A 56 0.97 -12.77 2.35
CA ALA A 56 2.39 -12.99 2.64
C ALA A 56 2.60 -14.14 3.64
N GLY A 57 1.74 -14.26 4.67
CA GLY A 57 1.74 -15.41 5.57
C GLY A 57 1.39 -16.72 4.86
N LEU A 58 0.44 -16.70 3.92
CA LEU A 58 0.11 -17.88 3.11
C LEU A 58 1.26 -18.27 2.15
N ILE A 59 1.94 -17.29 1.57
CA ILE A 59 3.18 -17.48 0.78
C ILE A 59 4.26 -18.13 1.63
N GLU A 60 4.50 -17.63 2.85
CA GLU A 60 5.48 -18.22 3.77
C GLU A 60 5.11 -19.66 4.13
N ARG A 61 3.84 -19.95 4.43
CA ARG A 61 3.38 -21.31 4.73
C ARG A 61 3.55 -22.28 3.56
N ARG A 62 3.45 -21.81 2.32
CA ARG A 62 3.52 -22.66 1.12
C ARG A 62 4.93 -22.76 0.53
N GLY A 63 5.70 -21.66 0.57
CA GLY A 63 7.05 -21.55 0.04
C GLY A 63 8.16 -21.77 1.08
N GLY A 64 7.81 -21.83 2.37
CA GLY A 64 8.74 -22.05 3.48
C GLY A 64 9.64 -20.85 3.83
N THR A 65 9.46 -19.70 3.17
CA THR A 65 10.26 -18.50 3.37
C THR A 65 9.50 -17.24 2.92
N THR A 66 9.94 -16.08 3.40
CA THR A 66 9.49 -14.76 2.97
C THR A 66 10.54 -14.03 2.11
N GLU A 67 11.71 -14.64 1.87
CA GLU A 67 12.77 -14.06 1.03
C GLU A 67 12.38 -14.11 -0.46
N LEU A 68 12.17 -12.93 -1.05
CA LEU A 68 11.73 -12.74 -2.43
C LEU A 68 12.67 -13.41 -3.45
N THR A 69 13.98 -13.40 -3.19
CA THR A 69 14.99 -14.03 -4.05
C THR A 69 14.87 -15.56 -4.08
N ARG A 70 14.24 -16.15 -3.06
CA ARG A 70 14.03 -17.61 -2.91
C ARG A 70 12.60 -18.05 -3.26
N LEU A 71 11.70 -17.11 -3.51
CA LEU A 71 10.30 -17.36 -3.89
C LEU A 71 10.11 -17.51 -5.42
N GLY A 72 11.20 -17.64 -6.18
CA GLY A 72 11.16 -17.86 -7.62
C GLY A 72 10.31 -19.07 -8.01
N GLY A 73 9.50 -18.93 -9.07
CA GLY A 73 8.64 -20.01 -9.57
C GLY A 73 7.33 -20.24 -8.81
N LEU A 74 7.12 -19.59 -7.65
CA LEU A 74 5.88 -19.72 -6.88
C LEU A 74 4.64 -19.30 -7.67
N ALA A 75 4.76 -18.30 -8.54
CA ALA A 75 3.66 -17.87 -9.40
C ALA A 75 3.20 -18.95 -10.40
N LYS A 76 4.12 -19.82 -10.85
CA LYS A 76 3.78 -20.97 -11.70
C LYS A 76 3.24 -22.14 -10.88
N ALA A 77 3.81 -22.39 -9.70
CA ALA A 77 3.42 -23.49 -8.83
C ALA A 77 2.09 -23.26 -8.08
N ALA A 78 1.74 -22.00 -7.81
CA ALA A 78 0.54 -21.61 -7.07
C ALA A 78 -0.10 -20.35 -7.69
N PRO A 79 -0.69 -20.44 -8.90
CA PRO A 79 -1.20 -19.29 -9.63
C PRO A 79 -2.32 -18.53 -8.88
N MET A 80 -3.16 -19.24 -8.13
CA MET A 80 -4.18 -18.63 -7.28
C MET A 80 -3.57 -17.79 -6.15
N LEU A 81 -2.46 -18.24 -5.56
CA LEU A 81 -1.77 -17.49 -4.52
C LEU A 81 -1.08 -16.25 -5.07
N ALA A 82 -0.50 -16.36 -6.27
CA ALA A 82 0.03 -15.21 -7.00
C ALA A 82 -1.06 -14.18 -7.32
N LEU A 83 -2.24 -14.62 -7.77
CA LEU A 83 -3.36 -13.73 -8.04
C LEU A 83 -3.86 -13.01 -6.77
N LEU A 84 -4.00 -13.75 -5.67
CA LEU A 84 -4.38 -13.24 -4.35
C LEU A 84 -3.39 -12.19 -3.82
N PHE A 85 -2.11 -12.30 -4.16
CA PHE A 85 -1.11 -11.29 -3.83
C PHE A 85 -1.14 -10.11 -4.81
N PHE A 86 -1.26 -10.41 -6.10
CA PHE A 86 -1.15 -9.44 -7.18
C PHE A 86 -2.28 -8.40 -7.15
N VAL A 87 -3.53 -8.83 -6.96
CA VAL A 87 -4.69 -7.92 -7.00
C VAL A 87 -4.63 -6.83 -5.90
N PRO A 88 -4.39 -7.16 -4.62
CA PRO A 88 -4.19 -6.15 -3.58
C PRO A 88 -2.92 -5.33 -3.78
N ALA A 89 -1.83 -5.92 -4.28
CA ALA A 89 -0.58 -5.20 -4.54
C ALA A 89 -0.75 -4.12 -5.61
N MET A 90 -1.52 -4.41 -6.66
CA MET A 90 -1.89 -3.43 -7.70
C MET A 90 -2.78 -2.31 -7.13
N ASN A 91 -3.67 -2.64 -6.20
CA ASN A 91 -4.49 -1.63 -5.51
C ASN A 91 -3.63 -0.69 -4.66
N LEU A 92 -2.62 -1.24 -3.96
CA LEU A 92 -1.64 -0.46 -3.20
C LEU A 92 -0.81 0.48 -4.08
N ALA A 93 -0.41 0.00 -5.27
CA ALA A 93 0.34 0.79 -6.26
C ALA A 93 -0.44 2.01 -6.77
N GLY A 94 -1.77 2.04 -6.63
CA GLY A 94 -2.60 3.18 -6.99
C GLY A 94 -2.82 3.31 -8.50
N ILE A 95 -2.98 2.19 -9.21
CA ILE A 95 -3.28 2.18 -10.65
C ILE A 95 -4.75 2.60 -10.85
N PRO A 96 -5.06 3.58 -11.73
CA PRO A 96 -6.45 3.91 -12.09
C PRO A 96 -7.05 2.66 -12.73
N PRO A 97 -8.11 1.98 -12.21
CA PRO A 97 -9.31 2.45 -11.49
C PRO A 97 -9.43 2.03 -10.00
N LEU A 98 -8.33 1.65 -9.33
CA LEU A 98 -8.36 1.03 -8.01
C LEU A 98 -8.52 2.07 -6.88
N SER A 99 -9.21 1.72 -5.80
CA SER A 99 -9.57 2.64 -4.70
C SER A 99 -8.37 3.30 -4.00
N GLY A 100 -7.17 2.70 -4.07
CA GLY A 100 -5.92 3.32 -3.59
C GLY A 100 -5.51 4.58 -4.35
N PHE A 101 -5.95 4.73 -5.60
CA PHE A 101 -5.75 5.93 -6.41
C PHE A 101 -6.65 7.09 -5.93
N ILE A 102 -7.90 6.81 -5.57
CA ILE A 102 -8.90 7.82 -5.20
C ILE A 102 -8.48 8.57 -3.93
N GLY A 103 -8.02 7.85 -2.90
CA GLY A 103 -7.58 8.49 -1.65
C GLY A 103 -6.30 9.31 -1.83
N LYS A 104 -5.33 8.84 -2.62
CA LYS A 104 -4.11 9.62 -2.95
C LYS A 104 -4.46 10.88 -3.74
N LEU A 105 -5.36 10.78 -4.73
CA LEU A 105 -5.79 11.92 -5.53
C LEU A 105 -6.53 12.96 -4.67
N GLY A 106 -7.38 12.52 -3.74
CA GLY A 106 -8.05 13.41 -2.79
C GLY A 106 -7.07 14.19 -1.91
N LEU A 107 -6.08 13.49 -1.32
CA LEU A 107 -5.02 14.10 -0.51
C LEU A 107 -4.16 15.08 -1.32
N MET A 108 -3.77 14.70 -2.54
CA MET A 108 -2.98 15.55 -3.44
C MET A 108 -3.74 16.80 -3.85
N ARG A 109 -5.04 16.67 -4.19
CA ARG A 109 -5.89 17.81 -4.54
C ARG A 109 -6.07 18.77 -3.36
N ALA A 110 -6.24 18.26 -2.15
CA ALA A 110 -6.33 19.08 -0.95
C ALA A 110 -5.03 19.86 -0.70
N GLY A 111 -3.86 19.22 -0.86
CA GLY A 111 -2.56 19.89 -0.73
C GLY A 111 -2.32 20.98 -1.80
N VAL A 112 -2.70 20.71 -3.05
CA VAL A 112 -2.62 21.72 -4.13
C VAL A 112 -3.56 22.90 -3.88
N ALA A 113 -4.76 22.64 -3.37
CA ALA A 113 -5.74 23.69 -3.06
C ALA A 113 -5.32 24.56 -1.85
N ASP A 114 -4.65 23.98 -0.87
CA ASP A 114 -4.12 24.69 0.30
C ASP A 114 -2.90 25.57 -0.05
N GLY A 115 -2.08 25.14 -1.02
CA GLY A 115 -0.99 25.94 -1.58
C GLY A 115 0.25 26.12 -0.67
N SER A 116 0.18 25.67 0.59
CA SER A 116 1.27 25.77 1.58
C SER A 116 2.48 24.87 1.28
N ALA A 117 2.35 23.89 0.38
CA ALA A 117 3.41 22.92 0.08
C ALA A 117 4.67 23.54 -0.57
N TRP A 118 4.62 24.80 -1.02
CA TRP A 118 5.70 25.51 -1.71
C TRP A 118 6.10 26.86 -1.07
N ALA A 119 5.48 27.23 0.07
CA ALA A 119 5.77 28.45 0.81
C ALA A 119 6.68 28.14 2.01
#